data_AF-A0A1Q4D687-F1
#
_entry.id   AF-A0A1Q4D687-F1
#
_cell.length_a   1.000
_cell.length_b   1.000
_cell.length_c   1.000
_cell.angle_alpha   90.00
_cell.angle_beta   90.00
_cell.angle_gamma   90.00
#
_symmetry.space_group_name_H-M   'P 1'
#
loop_
_entity.id
_entity.type
_entity.pdbx_description
1 polymer ?
#
loop_
_entity_poly.entity_id
_entity_poly.type
_entity_poly.pdbx_seq_one_letter_code
_entity_poly.pdbx_strand_id
1 'polypeptide(L)' 'MSVTCIADGWAHRVPDIELTAEMAQTEGYYQAVCGHRVAAASMVEPDGRPCPLCTEMCRTAR' A
#
# COMPACT_ATOMS: atom_id res chain seq x y z
N MET A 1 -1.41 -6.99 -2.69
CA MET A 1 -0.65 -7.10 -1.41
C MET A 1 -1.02 -5.95 -0.46
N SER A 2 -0.67 -6.02 0.83
CA SER A 2 -0.74 -4.88 1.76
C SER A 2 0.66 -4.33 2.04
N VAL A 3 0.81 -3.00 2.06
CA VAL A 3 2.08 -2.29 2.32
C VAL A 3 1.83 -1.16 3.32
N THR A 4 2.65 -1.11 4.38
CA THR A 4 2.57 -0.07 5.40
C THR A 4 3.22 1.23 4.91
N CYS A 5 2.49 2.34 4.98
CA CYS A 5 3.00 3.66 4.64
C CYS A 5 3.70 4.28 5.85
N ILE A 6 4.98 4.62 5.73
CA ILE A 6 5.72 5.26 6.83
C ILE A 6 5.22 6.68 7.13
N ALA A 7 4.59 7.34 6.16
CA ALA A 7 4.11 8.71 6.32
C ALA A 7 2.81 8.79 7.14
N ASP A 8 1.97 7.74 7.13
CA ASP A 8 0.65 7.76 7.76
C ASP A 8 0.40 6.60 8.74
N GLY A 9 1.25 5.57 8.74
CA GLY A 9 1.17 4.42 9.65
C GLY A 9 0.05 3.42 9.32
N TRP A 10 -0.64 3.56 8.18
CA TRP A 10 -1.67 2.65 7.72
C TRP A 10 -1.10 1.63 6.72
N ALA A 11 -1.62 0.42 6.77
CA ALA A 11 -1.41 -0.63 5.78
C ALA A 11 -2.40 -0.44 4.63
N HIS A 12 -1.89 -0.11 3.45
CA HIS A 12 -2.66 0.13 2.25
C HIS A 12 -2.58 -1.06 1.30
N ARG A 13 -3.65 -1.29 0.54
CA ARG A 13 -3.68 -2.36 -0.46
C ARG A 13 -3.09 -1.86 -1.77
N VAL A 14 -1.98 -2.48 -2.19
CA VAL A 14 -1.31 -2.21 -3.46
C VAL A 14 -1.62 -3.35 -4.43
N PRO A 15 -2.11 -3.06 -5.65
CA PRO A 15 -2.35 -4.09 -6.66
C PRO A 15 -1.03 -4.62 -7.21
N ASP A 16 -1.01 -5.90 -7.61
CA ASP A 16 0.23 -6.59 -7.97
C ASP A 16 0.96 -5.95 -9.16
N ILE A 17 0.22 -5.33 -10.08
CA ILE A 17 0.78 -4.57 -11.21
C ILE A 17 1.68 -3.41 -10.75
N GLU A 18 1.29 -2.72 -9.68
CA GLU A 18 2.04 -1.60 -9.11
C GLU A 18 3.28 -2.07 -8.35
N LEU A 19 3.29 -3.30 -7.82
CA LEU A 19 4.47 -3.89 -7.19
C LEU A 19 5.54 -4.25 -8.22
N THR A 20 5.12 -4.67 -9.41
CA THR A 20 6.01 -5.06 -10.50
C THR A 20 6.43 -3.89 -11.40
N ALA A 21 5.81 -2.73 -11.24
CA ALA A 21 6.15 -1.55 -12.02
C ALA A 21 7.60 -1.12 -11.75
N GLU A 22 8.41 -0.96 -12.81
CA GLU A 22 9.83 -0.61 -12.68
C GLU A 22 10.06 0.71 -11.92
N MET A 23 9.14 1.67 -12.09
CA MET A 23 9.17 2.95 -11.37
C MET A 23 8.96 2.78 -9.85
N ALA A 24 8.05 1.89 -9.45
CA ALA A 24 7.80 1.61 -8.03
C ALA A 24 9.01 0.94 -7.36
N GLN A 25 9.71 0.08 -8.09
CA GLN A 25 10.91 -0.61 -7.62
C GLN A 25 12.13 0.31 -7.48
N THR A 26 12.18 1.41 -8.24
CA THR A 26 13.32 2.35 -8.23
C THR A 26 13.12 3.50 -7.24
N GLU A 27 11.90 4.00 -7.09
CA GLU A 27 11.63 5.12 -6.18
C GLU A 27 11.18 4.69 -4.77
N GLY A 28 10.76 3.42 -4.57
CA GLY A 28 10.28 2.92 -3.28
C GLY A 28 8.88 3.40 -2.90
N TYR A 29 8.11 3.86 -3.89
CA TYR A 29 6.72 4.28 -3.72
C TYR A 29 5.78 3.39 -4.51
N TYR A 30 4.61 3.12 -3.95
CA TYR A 30 3.60 2.27 -4.57
C TYR A 30 2.25 2.97 -4.62
N GLN A 31 1.50 2.80 -5.72
CA GLN A 31 0.14 3.32 -5.81
C GLN A 31 -0.84 2.34 -5.16
N ALA A 32 -1.51 2.75 -4.10
CA ALA A 32 -2.56 1.97 -3.47
C ALA A 32 -3.90 2.12 -4.19
N VAL A 33 -4.78 1.13 -4.02
CA VAL A 33 -6.14 1.14 -4.59
C VAL A 33 -6.98 2.31 -4.07
N CYS A 34 -6.71 2.81 -2.87
CA CYS A 34 -7.38 3.98 -2.30
C CYS A 34 -6.90 5.32 -2.91
N GLY A 35 -5.96 5.28 -3.87
CA GLY A 35 -5.36 6.49 -4.45
C GLY A 35 -4.15 7.01 -3.68
N HIS A 36 -3.77 6.41 -2.56
CA HIS A 36 -2.63 6.84 -1.77
C HIS A 36 -1.28 6.41 -2.38
N ARG A 37 -0.29 7.31 -2.43
CA ARG A 37 1.09 6.97 -2.81
C ARG A 37 1.84 6.52 -1.54
N VAL A 38 2.01 5.21 -1.42
CA VAL A 38 2.57 4.54 -0.25
C VAL A 38 4.09 4.63 -0.28
N ALA A 39 4.68 5.32 0.68
CA ALA A 39 6.11 5.23 0.97
C ALA A 39 6.33 4.01 1.89
N ALA A 40 6.92 2.93 1.36
CA ALA A 40 7.00 1.68 2.10
C ALA A 40 7.83 1.83 3.39
N ALA A 41 7.23 1.41 4.50
CA ALA A 41 7.94 1.27 5.77
C ALA A 41 8.96 0.12 5.71
N SER A 42 9.92 0.15 6.63
CA SER A 42 10.91 -0.91 6.77
C SER A 42 10.25 -2.25 7.14
N MET A 43 10.75 -3.36 6.60
CA MET A 43 10.20 -4.70 6.87
C MET A 43 10.39 -5.18 8.32
N VAL A 44 11.20 -4.47 9.13
CA VAL A 44 11.40 -4.79 10.55
C VAL A 44 10.44 -4.05 11.48
N GLU A 45 9.74 -3.04 10.96
CA GLU A 45 8.72 -2.32 11.72
C GLU A 45 7.43 -3.16 11.75
N PRO A 46 6.62 -3.05 12.82
CA PRO A 46 5.32 -3.69 12.85
C PRO A 46 4.41 -3.16 11.74
N ASP A 47 3.53 -4.03 11.24
CA ASP A 47 2.53 -3.63 10.25
C ASP A 47 1.62 -2.51 10.76
N GLY A 48 1.30 -1.59 9.85
CA GLY A 48 0.33 -0.55 10.08
C GLY A 48 -1.09 -1.10 10.21
N ARG A 49 -1.99 -0.29 10.77
CA ARG A 49 -3.42 -0.66 10.85
C ARG A 49 -4.01 -0.65 9.44
N PRO A 50 -4.96 -1.54 9.09
CA PRO A 50 -5.55 -1.54 7.75
C PRO A 50 -6.19 -0.19 7.40
N CYS A 51 -5.86 0.36 6.24
CA CYS A 51 -6.50 1.56 5.73
C CYS A 51 -8.02 1.32 5.57
N PRO A 52 -8.89 2.17 6.14
CA PRO A 52 -10.34 1.97 6.07
C PRO A 52 -10.87 2.03 4.64
N LEU A 53 -10.33 2.93 3.80
CA LEU A 53 -10.70 3.03 2.38
C LEU A 53 -10.31 1.78 1.62
N CYS A 54 -9.09 1.28 1.81
CA CYS A 54 -8.65 0.03 1.18
C CYS A 54 -9.53 -1.15 1.62
N THR A 55 -9.93 -1.19 2.89
CA THR A 55 -10.79 -2.25 3.44
C THR A 55 -12.18 -2.23 2.80
N GLU A 56 -12.76 -1.04 2.61
CA GLU A 56 -14.07 -0.87 1.97
C GLU A 56 -14.04 -1.25 0.49
N MET A 57 -13.04 -0.77 -0.26
CA MET A 57 -12.90 -1.07 -1.68
C MET A 57 -12.67 -2.57 -1.95
N CYS A 58 -12.01 -3.27 -1.03
CA CYS A 58 -11.83 -4.72 -1.13
C CYS A 58 -13.13 -5.51 -0.96
N ARG A 59 -14.15 -4.93 -0.32
CA ARG A 59 -15.49 -5.54 -0.17
C ARG A 59 -16.34 -5.33 -1.41
N THR A 60 -16.16 -4.22 -2.12
CA THR A 60 -16.93 -3.86 -3.32
C THR A 60 -16.45 -4.57 -4.58
N ALA A 61 -15.19 -5.01 -4.62
CA ALA A 61 -14.61 -5.76 -5.74
C ALA A 61 -14.91 -7.28 -5.70
N ARG A 62 -15.89 -7.72 -4.89
CA ARG A 62 -16.20 -9.13 -4.61
C ARG A 62 -17.59 -9.53 -5.12
#